data_AF-Q48334-F1
#
_entry.id   AF-Q48334-F1
#
_cell.length_a   1.000
_cell.length_b   1.000
_cell.length_c   1.000
_cell.angle_alpha   90.00
_cell.angle_beta   90.00
_cell.angle_gamma   90.00
#
_symmetry.space_group_name_H-M   'P 1'
#
loop_
_entity.id
_entity.type
_entity.pdbx_description
1 polymer ?
#
loop_
_entity_poly.entity_id
_entity_poly.type
_entity_poly.pdbx_seq_one_letter_code
_entity_poly.pdbx_strand_id
1 'polypeptide(L)'
;MDAVAVVYGITAAGFAVGVAIVGYLYASLEGSEERSILAALALIPGFAGISYVAMAFGIGTVTIGETTLVGFRYLDWVVTTPLLVGFVGYAAGASRRAIFGVMVADALMILTGVGAVVADGTLKWVLFGVSTVFHVSLFAYLYLVFPRSVPDDPQRIGLFSLLKNHIGLLWIAYPLVWLAGPEGLGLATYVGVSITYAFLDLLAKVPYVYFFYARRQVFATKLLRDSGEVTATPAD
;
A
#
# COMPACT_ATOMS: atom_id res chain seq x y z
N MET A 1 17.91 22.16 -7.65
CA MET A 1 17.43 20.81 -7.28
C MET A 1 17.66 19.91 -8.46
N ASP A 2 18.15 18.69 -8.25
CA ASP A 2 18.24 17.71 -9.33
C ASP A 2 16.84 17.20 -9.73
N ALA A 3 16.77 16.47 -10.84
CA ALA A 3 15.50 15.95 -11.37
C ALA A 3 14.79 14.99 -10.39
N VAL A 4 15.55 14.21 -9.61
CA VAL A 4 15.02 13.23 -8.66
C VAL A 4 14.33 13.94 -7.49
N ALA A 5 14.96 14.97 -6.93
CA ALA A 5 14.39 15.79 -5.86
C ALA A 5 13.08 16.48 -6.30
N VAL A 6 13.03 16.99 -7.54
CA VAL A 6 11.80 17.59 -8.09
C VAL A 6 10.68 16.56 -8.19
N VAL A 7 10.97 15.36 -8.71
CA VAL A 7 9.99 14.27 -8.82
C VAL A 7 9.51 13.82 -7.44
N TYR A 8 10.40 13.74 -6.45
CA TYR A 8 10.00 13.44 -5.08
C TYR A 8 9.07 14.51 -4.48
N GLY A 9 9.33 15.79 -4.74
CA GLY A 9 8.46 16.89 -4.33
C GLY A 9 7.06 16.79 -4.96
N ILE A 10 6.97 16.51 -6.27
CA ILE A 10 5.69 16.27 -6.98
C ILE A 10 4.96 15.08 -6.37
N THR A 11 5.68 14.01 -6.07
CA THR A 11 5.12 12.78 -5.49
C THR A 11 4.59 13.03 -4.07
N ALA A 12 5.31 13.81 -3.25
CA ALA A 12 4.83 14.25 -1.95
C ALA A 12 3.53 15.06 -2.03
N ALA A 13 3.43 15.97 -3.00
CA ALA A 13 2.18 16.72 -3.25
C ALA A 13 1.03 15.79 -3.65
N GLY A 14 1.31 14.77 -4.47
CA GLY A 14 0.34 13.74 -4.81
C GLY A 14 -0.14 12.94 -3.58
N PHE A 15 0.74 12.67 -2.61
CA PHE A 15 0.33 12.05 -1.35
C PHE A 15 -0.52 12.97 -0.46
N ALA A 16 -0.31 14.29 -0.50
CA ALA A 16 -1.21 15.23 0.18
C ALA A 16 -2.65 15.13 -0.37
N VAL A 17 -2.81 14.90 -1.68
CA VAL A 17 -4.13 14.60 -2.28
C VAL A 17 -4.68 13.28 -1.73
N GLY A 18 -3.86 12.25 -1.59
CA GLY A 18 -4.25 10.99 -0.95
C GLY A 18 -4.76 11.17 0.49
N VAL A 19 -4.08 11.98 1.29
CA VAL A 19 -4.52 12.32 2.66
C VAL A 19 -5.87 13.05 2.62
N ALA A 20 -6.05 14.02 1.73
CA ALA A 20 -7.32 14.74 1.56
C ALA A 20 -8.46 13.79 1.20
N ILE A 21 -8.24 12.83 0.30
CA ILE A 21 -9.22 11.79 -0.07
C ILE A 21 -9.65 10.98 1.17
N VAL A 22 -8.71 10.59 2.03
CA VAL A 22 -9.05 9.91 3.29
C VAL A 22 -9.82 10.82 4.24
N GLY A 23 -9.51 12.12 4.28
CA GLY A 23 -10.30 13.11 5.02
C GLY A 23 -11.76 13.16 4.55
N TYR A 24 -12.00 13.18 3.24
CA TYR A 24 -13.35 13.12 2.66
C TYR A 24 -14.05 11.79 2.94
N LEU A 25 -13.33 10.66 2.87
CA LEU A 25 -13.86 9.36 3.28
C LEU A 25 -14.28 9.38 4.76
N TYR A 26 -13.41 9.86 5.65
CA TYR A 26 -13.69 9.95 7.07
C TYR A 26 -14.92 10.80 7.40
N ALA A 27 -15.09 11.93 6.72
CA ALA A 27 -16.28 12.77 6.84
C ALA A 27 -17.54 12.05 6.33
N SER A 28 -17.44 11.33 5.21
CA SER A 28 -18.58 10.61 4.61
C SER A 28 -19.05 9.37 5.39
N LEU A 29 -18.25 8.90 6.34
CA LEU A 29 -18.54 7.73 7.18
C LEU A 29 -19.07 8.11 8.57
N GLU A 30 -19.54 9.34 8.76
CA GLU A 30 -20.19 9.73 10.00
C GLU A 30 -21.35 8.77 10.36
N GLY A 31 -21.37 8.28 11.60
CA GLY A 31 -22.31 7.25 12.06
C GLY A 31 -21.93 5.80 11.74
N SER A 32 -20.92 5.55 10.90
CA SER A 32 -20.44 4.19 10.62
C SER A 32 -19.53 3.66 11.75
N GLU A 33 -19.74 2.40 12.15
CA GLU A 33 -18.84 1.68 13.06
C GLU A 33 -17.45 1.46 12.45
N GLU A 34 -17.33 1.45 11.11
CA GLU A 34 -16.07 1.27 10.39
C GLU A 34 -15.29 2.60 10.21
N ARG A 35 -15.84 3.74 10.64
CA ARG A 35 -15.19 5.06 10.48
C ARG A 35 -13.80 5.13 11.12
N SER A 36 -13.66 4.58 12.33
CA SER A 36 -12.41 4.65 13.11
C SER A 36 -11.30 3.81 12.49
N ILE A 37 -11.61 2.59 12.04
CA ILE A 37 -10.63 1.71 11.41
C ILE A 37 -10.22 2.22 10.04
N LEU A 38 -11.15 2.76 9.25
CA LEU A 38 -10.86 3.32 7.93
C LEU A 38 -10.12 4.66 8.01
N ALA A 39 -10.16 5.38 9.14
CA ALA A 39 -9.32 6.55 9.37
C ALA A 39 -7.82 6.21 9.28
N ALA A 40 -7.42 4.98 9.65
CA ALA A 40 -6.03 4.53 9.56
C ALA A 40 -5.52 4.40 8.12
N LEU A 41 -6.40 4.45 7.10
CA LEU A 41 -5.97 4.58 5.70
C LEU A 41 -5.11 5.83 5.48
N ALA A 42 -5.28 6.89 6.29
CA ALA A 42 -4.51 8.12 6.18
C ALA A 42 -3.02 7.91 6.45
N LEU A 43 -2.66 6.86 7.20
CA LEU A 43 -1.27 6.48 7.44
C LEU A 43 -0.56 6.09 6.14
N ILE A 44 -1.27 5.56 5.13
CA ILE A 44 -0.67 5.14 3.87
C ILE A 44 -0.13 6.36 3.08
N PRO A 45 -0.96 7.32 2.61
CA PRO A 45 -0.44 8.49 1.92
C PRO A 45 0.26 9.45 2.89
N GLY A 46 -0.14 9.54 4.15
CA GLY A 46 0.48 10.46 5.12
C GLY A 46 1.95 10.11 5.39
N PHE A 47 2.22 8.84 5.69
CA PHE A 47 3.59 8.38 5.94
C PHE A 47 4.45 8.40 4.67
N ALA A 48 3.88 8.01 3.53
CA ALA A 48 4.53 8.11 2.24
C ALA A 48 4.88 9.57 1.90
N GLY A 49 3.94 10.51 2.10
CA GLY A 49 4.16 11.94 1.89
C GLY A 49 5.31 12.50 2.70
N ILE A 50 5.36 12.21 4.01
CA ILE A 50 6.47 12.62 4.89
C ILE A 50 7.80 12.04 4.39
N SER A 51 7.80 10.76 4.02
CA SER A 51 8.98 10.07 3.52
C SER A 51 9.49 10.68 2.21
N TYR A 52 8.60 11.03 1.29
CA TYR A 52 8.96 11.69 0.03
C TYR A 52 9.45 13.13 0.21
N VAL A 53 8.94 13.87 1.20
CA VAL A 53 9.53 15.15 1.59
C VAL A 53 10.97 14.95 2.09
N ALA A 54 11.20 13.99 2.99
CA ALA A 54 12.54 13.69 3.48
C ALA A 54 13.50 13.30 2.34
N MET A 55 13.05 12.44 1.41
CA MET A 55 13.83 12.04 0.24
C MET A 55 14.12 13.21 -0.71
N ALA A 56 13.18 14.15 -0.90
CA ALA A 56 13.40 15.34 -1.73
C ALA A 56 14.52 16.24 -1.17
N PHE A 57 14.71 16.24 0.15
CA PHE A 57 15.83 16.92 0.83
C PHE A 57 17.09 16.04 0.98
N GLY A 58 17.10 14.82 0.42
CA GLY A 58 18.22 13.89 0.53
C GLY A 58 18.42 13.27 1.92
N ILE A 59 17.47 13.47 2.85
CA ILE A 59 17.57 12.96 4.21
C ILE A 59 17.51 11.43 4.19
N GLY A 60 18.43 10.79 4.92
CA GLY A 60 18.52 9.32 4.99
C GLY A 60 18.98 8.65 3.69
N THR A 61 19.46 9.41 2.71
CA THR A 61 20.10 8.85 1.50
C THR A 61 21.59 8.66 1.75
N VAL A 62 22.09 7.44 1.59
CA VAL A 62 23.48 7.08 1.90
C VAL A 62 24.05 6.25 0.74
N THR A 63 25.24 6.62 0.27
CA THR A 63 25.99 5.83 -0.72
C THR A 63 26.85 4.79 0.00
N ILE A 64 26.70 3.52 -0.40
CA ILE A 64 27.45 2.37 0.12
C ILE A 64 28.14 1.71 -1.08
N GLY A 65 29.45 1.95 -1.24
CA GLY A 65 30.16 1.52 -2.43
C GLY A 65 29.58 2.15 -3.69
N GLU A 66 29.12 1.32 -4.63
CA GLU A 66 28.47 1.75 -5.88
C GLU A 66 26.95 1.91 -5.76
N THR A 67 26.37 1.52 -4.63
CA THR A 67 24.92 1.49 -4.38
C THR A 67 24.47 2.71 -3.60
N THR A 68 23.25 3.20 -3.84
CA THR A 68 22.62 4.28 -3.06
C THR A 68 21.41 3.77 -2.29
N LEU A 69 21.52 3.72 -0.97
CA LEU A 69 20.40 3.42 -0.07
C LEU A 69 19.56 4.69 0.14
N VAL A 70 18.34 4.70 -0.38
CA VAL A 70 17.35 5.76 -0.12
C VAL A 70 16.52 5.37 1.11
N GLY A 71 17.02 5.64 2.32
CA GLY A 71 16.49 5.07 3.57
C GLY A 71 15.00 5.33 3.83
N PHE A 72 14.52 6.55 3.60
CA PHE A 72 13.10 6.88 3.79
C PHE A 72 12.15 6.16 2.84
N ARG A 73 12.63 5.66 1.69
CA ARG A 73 11.83 4.80 0.81
C ARG A 73 11.47 3.49 1.49
N TYR A 74 12.46 2.85 2.11
CA TYR A 74 12.26 1.59 2.79
C TYR A 74 11.53 1.76 4.13
N LEU A 75 11.71 2.91 4.79
CA LEU A 75 10.91 3.27 5.95
C LEU A 75 9.43 3.48 5.59
N ASP A 76 9.14 4.11 4.45
CA ASP A 76 7.78 4.15 3.90
C ASP A 76 7.25 2.73 3.71
N TRP A 77 7.95 1.93 2.90
CA TRP A 77 7.45 0.62 2.51
C TRP A 77 7.22 -0.29 3.71
N VAL A 78 8.13 -0.37 4.70
CA VAL A 78 7.96 -1.25 5.87
C VAL A 78 6.74 -0.88 6.72
N VAL A 79 6.22 0.36 6.60
CA VAL A 79 5.01 0.81 7.28
C VAL A 79 3.78 0.66 6.37
N THR A 80 3.85 1.12 5.13
CA THR A 80 2.68 1.29 4.27
C THR A 80 2.31 0.03 3.49
N THR A 81 3.28 -0.81 3.12
CA THR A 81 2.98 -2.07 2.41
C THR A 81 2.25 -3.08 3.29
N PRO A 82 2.57 -3.25 4.59
CA PRO A 82 1.74 -4.05 5.49
C PRO A 82 0.33 -3.48 5.63
N LEU A 83 0.17 -2.16 5.71
CA LEU A 83 -1.15 -1.55 5.78
C LEU A 83 -1.99 -1.81 4.51
N LEU A 84 -1.37 -1.76 3.33
CA LEU A 84 -2.04 -2.10 2.07
C LEU A 84 -2.59 -3.53 2.10
N VAL A 85 -1.77 -4.56 2.35
CA VAL A 85 -2.29 -5.94 2.45
C VAL A 85 -3.24 -6.14 3.62
N GLY A 86 -3.03 -5.43 4.71
CA GLY A 86 -3.90 -5.48 5.88
C GLY A 86 -5.32 -5.00 5.56
N PHE A 87 -5.44 -3.90 4.81
CA PHE A 87 -6.73 -3.39 4.35
C PHE A 87 -7.37 -4.24 3.24
N VAL A 88 -6.58 -4.94 2.42
CA VAL A 88 -7.14 -5.97 1.52
C VAL A 88 -7.75 -7.11 2.33
N GLY A 89 -7.04 -7.60 3.35
CA GLY A 89 -7.55 -8.63 4.25
C GLY A 89 -8.79 -8.17 5.03
N TYR A 90 -8.82 -6.90 5.45
CA TYR A 90 -10.00 -6.29 6.06
C TYR A 90 -11.21 -6.27 5.11
N ALA A 91 -11.01 -5.81 3.87
CA ALA A 91 -12.06 -5.82 2.85
C ALA A 91 -12.55 -7.25 2.53
N ALA A 92 -11.65 -8.24 2.63
CA ALA A 92 -11.96 -9.65 2.48
C ALA A 92 -12.66 -10.28 3.70
N GLY A 93 -12.90 -9.55 4.80
CA GLY A 93 -13.44 -10.14 6.03
C GLY A 93 -12.51 -11.20 6.66
N ALA A 94 -11.21 -11.15 6.36
CA ALA A 94 -10.25 -12.14 6.84
C ALA A 94 -10.05 -12.04 8.35
N SER A 95 -9.69 -13.17 8.97
CA SER A 95 -9.39 -13.20 10.41
C SER A 95 -8.22 -12.27 10.76
N ARG A 96 -8.25 -11.68 11.96
CA ARG A 96 -7.16 -10.83 12.48
C ARG A 96 -5.80 -11.53 12.44
N ARG A 97 -5.79 -12.85 12.65
CA ARG A 97 -4.58 -13.68 12.58
C ARG A 97 -4.02 -13.77 11.17
N ALA A 98 -4.87 -13.93 10.16
CA ALA A 98 -4.45 -13.96 8.76
C ALA A 98 -3.93 -12.58 8.31
N ILE A 99 -4.64 -11.51 8.69
CA ILE A 99 -4.22 -10.12 8.44
C ILE A 99 -2.85 -9.85 9.07
N PHE A 100 -2.69 -10.14 10.37
CA PHE A 100 -1.42 -9.94 11.04
C PHE A 100 -0.29 -10.77 10.43
N GLY A 101 -0.56 -12.04 10.08
CA GLY A 101 0.43 -12.92 9.44
C GLY A 101 0.95 -12.36 8.12
N VAL A 102 0.05 -11.88 7.24
CA VAL A 102 0.47 -11.29 5.95
C VAL A 102 1.20 -9.96 6.15
N MET A 103 0.79 -9.14 7.11
CA MET A 103 1.46 -7.88 7.45
C MET A 103 2.90 -8.11 7.94
N VAL A 104 3.12 -9.13 8.76
CA VAL A 104 4.46 -9.50 9.23
C VAL A 104 5.31 -10.06 8.09
N ALA A 105 4.75 -10.92 7.24
CA ALA A 105 5.44 -11.44 6.06
C ALA A 105 5.88 -10.30 5.12
N ASP A 106 4.99 -9.31 4.93
CA ASP A 106 5.25 -8.12 4.13
C ASP A 106 6.36 -7.23 4.75
N ALA A 107 6.30 -6.97 6.06
CA ALA A 107 7.37 -6.22 6.72
C ALA A 107 8.74 -6.94 6.60
N LEU A 108 8.77 -8.26 6.73
CA LEU A 108 9.98 -9.07 6.56
C LEU A 108 10.49 -9.06 5.11
N MET A 109 9.60 -9.02 4.11
CA MET A 109 9.95 -8.81 2.70
C MET A 109 10.75 -7.52 2.53
N ILE A 110 10.27 -6.40 3.10
CA ILE A 110 10.96 -5.10 3.00
C ILE A 110 12.27 -5.12 3.76
N LEU A 111 12.31 -5.63 4.99
CA LEU A 111 13.53 -5.65 5.81
C LEU A 111 14.64 -6.50 5.18
N THR A 112 14.29 -7.65 4.61
CA THR A 112 15.26 -8.48 3.88
C THR A 112 15.69 -7.84 2.57
N GLY A 113 14.79 -7.13 1.89
CA GLY A 113 15.11 -6.31 0.71
C GLY A 113 16.10 -5.18 1.01
N VAL A 114 15.94 -4.47 2.14
CA VAL A 114 16.94 -3.48 2.61
C VAL A 114 18.29 -4.14 2.85
N GLY A 115 18.28 -5.32 3.49
CA GLY A 115 19.49 -6.11 3.67
C GLY A 115 20.19 -6.43 2.34
N ALA A 116 19.43 -6.75 1.28
CA ALA A 116 19.98 -6.99 -0.05
C ALA A 116 20.59 -5.74 -0.70
N VAL A 117 20.08 -4.54 -0.40
CA VAL A 117 20.64 -3.27 -0.90
C VAL A 117 21.99 -2.95 -0.23
N VAL A 118 22.12 -3.28 1.05
CA VAL A 118 23.32 -2.99 1.85
C VAL A 118 24.40 -4.06 1.70
N ALA A 119 23.99 -5.30 1.45
CA ALA A 119 24.91 -6.42 1.30
C ALA A 119 25.54 -6.49 -0.10
N ASP A 120 26.71 -7.13 -0.16
CA ASP A 120 27.42 -7.43 -1.41
C ASP A 120 27.53 -8.94 -1.67
N GLY A 121 27.97 -9.29 -2.88
CA GLY A 121 28.30 -10.65 -3.27
C GLY A 121 27.14 -11.65 -3.10
N THR A 122 27.43 -12.85 -2.63
CA THR A 122 26.45 -13.93 -2.46
C THR A 122 25.34 -13.56 -1.47
N LEU A 123 25.67 -12.82 -0.40
CA LEU A 123 24.70 -12.45 0.64
C LEU A 123 23.59 -11.56 0.08
N LYS A 124 23.91 -10.61 -0.82
CA LYS A 124 22.93 -9.80 -1.55
C LYS A 124 21.84 -10.66 -2.19
N TRP A 125 22.26 -11.64 -2.97
CA TRP A 125 21.35 -12.48 -3.74
C TRP A 125 20.56 -13.46 -2.87
N VAL A 126 21.15 -13.94 -1.77
CA VAL A 126 20.43 -14.73 -0.76
C VAL A 126 19.32 -13.89 -0.12
N LEU A 127 19.62 -12.66 0.32
CA LEU A 127 18.64 -11.77 0.94
C LEU A 127 17.54 -11.35 -0.06
N PHE A 128 17.90 -11.09 -1.32
CA PHE A 128 16.93 -10.87 -2.39
C PHE A 128 16.03 -12.09 -2.60
N GLY A 129 16.59 -13.30 -2.59
CA GLY A 129 15.84 -14.55 -2.68
C GLY A 129 14.86 -14.74 -1.52
N VAL A 130 15.27 -14.46 -0.28
CA VAL A 130 14.40 -14.51 0.91
C VAL A 130 13.27 -13.48 0.80
N SER A 131 13.60 -12.23 0.42
CA SER A 131 12.59 -11.20 0.16
C SER A 131 11.58 -11.65 -0.90
N THR A 132 12.05 -12.28 -1.98
CA THR A 132 11.20 -12.83 -3.04
C THR A 132 10.27 -13.93 -2.52
N VAL A 133 10.72 -14.81 -1.62
CA VAL A 133 9.85 -15.83 -1.01
C VAL A 133 8.73 -15.18 -0.21
N PHE A 134 9.03 -14.16 0.60
CA PHE A 134 7.98 -13.40 1.29
C PHE A 134 7.04 -12.71 0.30
N HIS A 135 7.57 -12.09 -0.77
CA HIS A 135 6.76 -11.45 -1.79
C HIS A 135 5.77 -12.42 -2.46
N VAL A 136 6.24 -13.60 -2.88
CA VAL A 136 5.39 -14.67 -3.44
C VAL A 136 4.34 -15.13 -2.42
N SER A 137 4.68 -15.18 -1.13
CA SER A 137 3.72 -15.54 -0.09
C SER A 137 2.55 -14.53 -0.01
N LEU A 138 2.79 -13.24 -0.29
CA LEU A 138 1.73 -12.23 -0.33
C LEU A 138 0.71 -12.55 -1.43
N PHE A 139 1.16 -13.01 -2.60
CA PHE A 139 0.26 -13.48 -3.66
C PHE A 139 -0.54 -14.71 -3.24
N ALA A 140 0.04 -15.64 -2.49
CA ALA A 140 -0.72 -16.76 -1.93
C ALA A 140 -1.84 -16.26 -1.00
N TYR A 141 -1.58 -15.25 -0.15
CA TYR A 141 -2.61 -14.64 0.67
C TYR A 141 -3.70 -13.95 -0.16
N LEU A 142 -3.29 -13.10 -1.10
CA LEU A 142 -4.18 -12.31 -1.95
C LEU A 142 -5.10 -13.18 -2.82
N TYR A 143 -4.57 -14.25 -3.42
CA TYR A 143 -5.27 -15.03 -4.45
C TYR A 143 -5.78 -16.40 -3.99
N LEU A 144 -5.30 -16.94 -2.85
CA LEU A 144 -5.71 -18.27 -2.36
C LEU A 144 -6.30 -18.25 -0.95
N VAL A 145 -5.85 -17.36 -0.06
CA VAL A 145 -6.31 -17.32 1.35
C VAL A 145 -7.49 -16.37 1.51
N PHE A 146 -7.30 -15.08 1.23
CA PHE A 146 -8.34 -14.06 1.41
C PHE A 146 -9.62 -14.29 0.63
N PRO A 147 -9.61 -14.80 -0.63
CA PRO A 147 -10.85 -15.07 -1.36
C PRO A 147 -11.80 -16.03 -0.65
N ARG A 148 -11.30 -16.89 0.25
CA ARG A 148 -12.11 -17.83 1.04
C ARG A 148 -12.84 -17.18 2.22
N SER A 149 -12.49 -15.94 2.57
CA SER A 149 -13.07 -15.21 3.69
C SER A 149 -14.06 -14.13 3.25
N VAL A 150 -14.08 -13.79 1.96
CA VAL A 150 -14.89 -12.68 1.43
C VAL A 150 -16.37 -12.97 1.71
N PRO A 151 -17.09 -12.04 2.38
CA PRO A 151 -18.53 -12.19 2.59
C PRO A 151 -19.28 -12.31 1.26
N ASP A 152 -20.37 -13.06 1.25
CA ASP A 152 -21.26 -13.20 0.09
C ASP A 152 -22.13 -11.94 -0.10
N ASP A 153 -21.45 -10.83 -0.39
CA ASP A 153 -22.00 -9.51 -0.66
C ASP A 153 -21.31 -8.97 -1.92
N PRO A 154 -22.04 -8.72 -3.03
CA PRO A 154 -21.48 -8.21 -4.27
C PRO A 154 -20.63 -6.95 -4.11
N GLN A 155 -20.97 -6.07 -3.16
CA GLN A 155 -20.20 -4.84 -2.93
C GLN A 155 -18.85 -5.14 -2.28
N ARG A 156 -18.80 -6.04 -1.28
CA ARG A 156 -17.54 -6.48 -0.64
C ARG A 156 -16.67 -7.29 -1.60
N ILE A 157 -17.27 -8.19 -2.39
CA ILE A 157 -16.55 -8.94 -3.44
C ILE A 157 -15.91 -7.97 -4.44
N GLY A 158 -16.67 -6.97 -4.90
CA GLY A 158 -16.18 -5.97 -5.84
C GLY A 158 -15.03 -5.13 -5.28
N LEU A 159 -15.13 -4.67 -4.03
CA LEU A 159 -14.06 -3.92 -3.37
C LEU A 159 -12.82 -4.79 -3.18
N PHE A 160 -12.96 -6.00 -2.63
CA PHE A 160 -11.84 -6.91 -2.43
C PHE A 160 -11.11 -7.19 -3.75
N SER A 161 -11.85 -7.53 -4.82
CA SER A 161 -11.24 -7.82 -6.12
C SER A 161 -10.51 -6.60 -6.69
N LEU A 162 -11.07 -5.40 -6.53
CA LEU A 162 -10.44 -4.16 -6.98
C LEU A 162 -9.11 -3.92 -6.25
N LEU A 163 -9.11 -3.98 -4.92
CA LEU A 163 -7.90 -3.72 -4.12
C LEU A 163 -6.83 -4.78 -4.36
N LYS A 164 -7.22 -6.06 -4.34
CA LYS A 164 -6.32 -7.21 -4.56
C LYS A 164 -5.62 -7.12 -5.91
N ASN A 165 -6.36 -6.88 -6.99
CA ASN A 165 -5.78 -6.81 -8.34
C ASN A 165 -4.93 -5.53 -8.50
N HIS A 166 -5.35 -4.41 -7.89
CA HIS A 166 -4.58 -3.17 -7.92
C HIS A 166 -3.18 -3.34 -7.34
N ILE A 167 -3.07 -3.77 -6.07
CA ILE A 167 -1.76 -3.92 -5.43
C ILE A 167 -1.02 -5.14 -5.99
N GLY A 168 -1.71 -6.26 -6.19
CA GLY A 168 -1.07 -7.50 -6.61
C GLY A 168 -0.39 -7.38 -7.97
N LEU A 169 -1.03 -6.75 -8.96
CA LEU A 169 -0.42 -6.56 -10.27
C LEU A 169 0.71 -5.52 -10.24
N LEU A 170 0.51 -4.40 -9.54
CA LEU A 170 1.53 -3.35 -9.43
C LEU A 170 2.80 -3.82 -8.71
N TRP A 171 2.64 -4.65 -7.67
CA TRP A 171 3.76 -5.10 -6.86
C TRP A 171 4.75 -6.00 -7.60
N ILE A 172 4.34 -6.67 -8.67
CA ILE A 172 5.25 -7.41 -9.55
C ILE A 172 6.35 -6.49 -10.10
N ALA A 173 6.05 -5.21 -10.35
CA ALA A 173 7.01 -4.27 -10.91
C ALA A 173 8.18 -3.97 -9.97
N TYR A 174 7.97 -3.93 -8.65
CA TYR A 174 8.97 -3.48 -7.69
C TYR A 174 10.26 -4.32 -7.67
N PRO A 175 10.22 -5.67 -7.52
CA PRO A 175 11.44 -6.47 -7.59
C PRO A 175 12.08 -6.45 -8.98
N LEU A 176 11.31 -6.22 -10.06
CA LEU A 176 11.86 -6.07 -11.41
C LEU A 176 12.62 -4.75 -11.56
N VAL A 177 12.10 -3.66 -10.99
CA VAL A 177 12.80 -2.37 -10.93
C VAL A 177 14.06 -2.49 -10.08
N TRP A 178 14.01 -3.22 -8.96
CA TRP A 178 15.19 -3.50 -8.14
C TRP A 178 16.25 -4.29 -8.91
N LEU A 179 15.84 -5.36 -9.61
CA LEU A 179 16.74 -6.17 -10.43
C LEU A 179 17.36 -5.36 -11.57
N ALA A 180 16.60 -4.50 -12.22
CA ALA A 180 17.12 -3.65 -13.28
C ALA A 180 18.05 -2.54 -12.76
N GLY A 181 17.84 -2.07 -11.53
CA GLY A 181 18.55 -0.93 -10.97
C GLY A 181 20.03 -1.19 -10.63
N PRO A 182 20.76 -0.14 -10.22
CA PRO A 182 22.16 -0.23 -9.81
C PRO A 182 22.42 -1.24 -8.68
N GLU A 183 21.44 -1.44 -7.81
CA GLU A 183 21.52 -2.40 -6.69
C GLU A 183 21.51 -3.86 -7.19
N GLY A 184 20.82 -4.12 -8.29
CA GLY A 184 20.66 -5.43 -8.91
C GLY A 184 21.71 -5.71 -9.99
N LEU A 185 21.26 -5.65 -11.24
CA LEU A 185 22.01 -5.96 -12.46
C LEU A 185 22.57 -4.73 -13.17
N GLY A 186 22.23 -3.51 -12.75
CA GLY A 186 22.76 -2.26 -13.32
C GLY A 186 22.30 -1.95 -14.75
N LEU A 187 21.15 -2.48 -15.17
CA LEU A 187 20.57 -2.25 -16.51
C LEU A 187 19.85 -0.90 -16.63
N ALA A 188 19.50 -0.28 -15.50
CA ALA A 188 18.83 1.00 -15.40
C ALA A 188 19.61 1.94 -14.47
N THR A 189 19.50 3.24 -14.73
CA THR A 189 20.19 4.27 -13.94
C THR A 189 19.47 4.55 -12.63
N TYR A 190 20.20 5.06 -11.63
CA TYR A 190 19.63 5.53 -10.36
C TYR A 190 18.48 6.53 -10.56
N VAL A 191 18.63 7.47 -11.51
CA VAL A 191 17.59 8.46 -11.83
C VAL A 191 16.35 7.78 -12.39
N GLY A 192 16.51 6.87 -13.36
CA GLY A 192 15.38 6.15 -13.96
C GLY A 192 14.62 5.28 -12.96
N VAL A 193 15.36 4.56 -12.10
CA VAL A 193 14.80 3.74 -11.01
C VAL A 193 14.05 4.60 -10.00
N SER A 194 14.63 5.74 -9.59
CA SER A 194 14.01 6.64 -8.60
C SER A 194 12.70 7.26 -9.11
N ILE A 195 12.66 7.67 -10.37
CA ILE A 195 11.43 8.18 -11.01
C ILE A 195 10.38 7.07 -11.14
N THR A 196 10.81 5.86 -11.48
CA THR A 196 9.91 4.70 -11.61
C THR A 196 9.28 4.35 -10.27
N TYR A 197 10.06 4.28 -9.19
CA TYR A 197 9.50 4.06 -7.84
C TYR A 197 8.55 5.17 -7.41
N ALA A 198 8.89 6.44 -7.67
CA ALA A 198 8.02 7.57 -7.37
C ALA A 198 6.65 7.45 -8.05
N PHE A 199 6.65 7.11 -9.34
CA PHE A 199 5.42 6.87 -10.09
C PHE A 199 4.63 5.67 -9.54
N LEU A 200 5.31 4.53 -9.31
CA LEU A 200 4.68 3.31 -8.79
C LEU A 200 4.07 3.55 -7.41
N ASP A 201 4.76 4.26 -6.51
CA ASP A 201 4.27 4.52 -5.15
C ASP A 201 3.03 5.42 -5.15
N LEU A 202 3.01 6.45 -6.01
CA LEU A 202 1.84 7.29 -6.17
C LEU A 202 0.64 6.50 -6.69
N LEU A 203 0.88 5.68 -7.73
CA LEU A 203 -0.13 4.83 -8.36
C LEU A 203 -0.62 3.72 -7.41
N ALA A 204 0.25 3.18 -6.56
CA ALA A 204 -0.09 2.13 -5.61
C ALA A 204 -0.95 2.65 -4.47
N LYS A 205 -0.71 3.87 -3.97
CA LYS A 205 -1.29 4.35 -2.70
C LYS A 205 -2.45 5.34 -2.87
N VAL A 206 -2.38 6.26 -3.84
CA VAL A 206 -3.43 7.30 -3.99
C VAL A 206 -4.72 6.74 -4.60
N PRO A 207 -4.70 6.01 -5.73
CA PRO A 207 -5.87 5.28 -6.22
C PRO A 207 -6.43 4.28 -5.20
N TYR A 208 -5.56 3.64 -4.40
CA TYR A 208 -5.97 2.67 -3.40
C TYR A 208 -6.91 3.28 -2.35
N VAL A 209 -6.53 4.42 -1.74
CA VAL A 209 -7.42 5.12 -0.80
C VAL A 209 -8.63 5.74 -1.49
N TYR A 210 -8.50 6.14 -2.76
CA TYR A 210 -9.64 6.58 -3.57
C TYR A 210 -10.67 5.47 -3.79
N PHE A 211 -10.24 4.21 -3.95
CA PHE A 211 -11.19 3.09 -4.09
C PHE A 211 -12.03 2.87 -2.84
N PHE A 212 -11.47 3.08 -1.64
CA PHE A 212 -12.26 3.09 -0.40
C PHE A 212 -13.26 4.24 -0.39
N TYR A 213 -12.86 5.44 -0.80
CA TYR A 213 -13.78 6.57 -0.94
C TYR A 213 -14.89 6.32 -1.97
N ALA A 214 -14.56 5.80 -3.14
CA ALA A 214 -15.49 5.52 -4.23
C ALA A 214 -16.44 4.36 -3.93
N ARG A 215 -16.06 3.45 -3.03
CA ARG A 215 -16.86 2.30 -2.57
C ARG A 215 -17.35 2.46 -1.12
N ARG A 216 -17.34 3.68 -0.57
CA ARG A 216 -17.70 3.96 0.83
C ARG A 216 -19.07 3.44 1.28
N GLN A 217 -20.01 3.26 0.35
CA GLN A 217 -21.32 2.67 0.63
C GLN A 217 -21.24 1.24 1.21
N VAL A 218 -20.16 0.49 0.92
CA VAL A 218 -19.88 -0.83 1.52
C VAL A 218 -19.87 -0.75 3.05
N PHE A 219 -19.51 0.43 3.58
CA PHE A 219 -19.25 0.69 4.99
C PHE A 219 -20.30 1.61 5.64
N ALA A 220 -21.29 2.09 4.87
CA ALA A 220 -22.26 3.09 5.33
C ALA A 220 -23.49 2.47 6.05
N THR A 221 -23.44 1.18 6.43
CA THR A 221 -24.57 0.26 6.68
C THR A 221 -25.49 0.58 7.88
N LYS A 222 -25.56 1.80 8.42
CA LYS A 222 -26.59 2.17 9.42
C LYS A 222 -27.35 3.49 9.21
N LEU A 223 -26.98 4.36 8.26
CA LEU A 223 -27.76 5.58 8.01
C LEU A 223 -29.12 5.33 7.35
N LEU A 224 -29.24 4.27 6.52
CA LEU A 224 -30.48 3.96 5.78
C LEU A 224 -31.47 3.07 6.55
N ARG A 225 -31.04 2.42 7.64
CA ARG A 225 -31.95 1.66 8.51
C ARG A 225 -32.65 2.55 9.53
N ASP A 226 -31.99 3.60 10.01
CA ASP A 226 -32.60 4.60 10.91
C ASP A 226 -33.38 5.69 10.16
N SER A 227 -33.23 5.83 8.83
CA SER A 227 -34.05 6.74 8.03
C SER A 227 -35.47 6.22 7.73
N GLY A 228 -35.92 5.18 8.43
CA GLY A 228 -37.29 4.67 8.50
C GLY A 228 -38.31 5.29 7.55
N GLU A 229 -38.35 4.82 6.29
CA GLU A 229 -39.59 4.87 5.53
C GLU A 229 -40.50 3.76 6.04
N VAL A 230 -41.22 4.14 7.08
CA VAL A 230 -42.42 3.51 7.61
C VAL A 230 -43.43 3.42 6.45
N THR A 231 -43.58 2.25 5.84
CA THR A 231 -44.84 1.91 5.17
C THR A 231 -45.75 1.29 6.22
N ALA A 232 -46.42 2.16 6.97
CA ALA A 232 -47.61 1.80 7.71
C ALA A 232 -48.64 1.28 6.71
N THR A 233 -48.96 -0.01 6.75
CA THR A 233 -50.12 -0.53 6.03
C THR A 233 -51.30 -0.50 7.01
N PRO A 234 -52.47 0.07 6.66
CA PRO A 234 -53.53 0.37 7.61
C PRO A 234 -54.23 -0.91 8.09
N ALA A 235 -54.68 -0.88 9.33
CA ALA A 235 -55.64 -1.83 9.87
C ALA A 235 -57.01 -1.55 9.26
N ASP A 236 -57.59 -2.56 8.61
CA ASP A 236 -59.03 -2.77 8.44
C ASP A 236 -59.33 -4.24 8.81
#